data_AF-A0A835BHB9-F1
#
_entry.id   AF-A0A835BHB9-F1
#
_cell.length_a   1.000
_cell.length_b   1.000
_cell.length_c   1.000
_cell.angle_alpha   90.00
_cell.angle_beta   90.00
_cell.angle_gamma   90.00
#
_symmetry.space_group_name_H-M   'P 1'
#
loop_
_entity.id
_entity.type
_entity.pdbx_description
1 polymer ?
#
loop_
_entity_poly.entity_id
_entity_poly.type
_entity_poly.pdbx_seq_one_letter_code
_entity_poly.pdbx_strand_id
1 'polypeptide(L)'
;MAWYGGITVTKFTCSAKFNYTDGSPYGNNVAELLSTLTGPSTGVVDNWWFRTATVGDAPNQASGLAMCFADTPDSDPSYCHNCLTYFMTSRHLLEACDHSRTFTAVSSDGCILRYADEPFLGAAAGDSSGHELVKNSLVNTSYGAASLDARRALLGQLAEKAGGDPMRFATGSQGFMVRGVWHVMYGMAQCTRDLHASECTGCLVDLLAVMYRDVSVTNSTEASVMGFSCYLRYQMDEPINVAGMALPPSQPPPPATHPTGSASPSTGGKMTTVLIAAAAVTLLITATGV
;
A
#
# COMPACT_ATOMS: atom_id res chain seq x y z
N MET A 1 14.73 10.65 6.44
CA MET A 1 15.29 11.83 5.73
C MET A 1 14.20 12.87 5.65
N ALA A 2 14.48 14.11 6.07
CA ALA A 2 13.51 15.19 6.07
C ALA A 2 13.19 15.60 4.62
N TRP A 3 11.91 15.54 4.27
CA TRP A 3 11.36 16.05 3.01
C TRP A 3 11.39 17.58 3.05
N TYR A 4 12.56 18.20 2.86
CA TYR A 4 12.71 19.67 2.75
C TYR A 4 12.42 20.17 1.33
N GLY A 5 11.33 19.68 0.74
CA GLY A 5 10.73 20.21 -0.48
C GLY A 5 9.29 20.59 -0.17
N GLY A 6 8.82 21.75 -0.62
CA GLY A 6 7.43 22.14 -0.41
C GLY A 6 6.45 21.09 -0.95
N ILE A 7 5.22 21.11 -0.42
CA ILE A 7 4.17 20.15 -0.80
C ILE A 7 3.99 20.17 -2.32
N THR A 8 4.11 19.00 -2.95
CA THR A 8 4.00 18.87 -4.41
C THR A 8 2.80 17.99 -4.75
N VAL A 9 1.92 18.51 -5.61
CA VAL A 9 0.85 17.69 -6.19
C VAL A 9 1.43 16.88 -7.31
N THR A 10 1.25 15.56 -7.23
CA THR A 10 1.97 14.63 -8.09
C THR A 10 1.07 14.06 -9.17
N LYS A 11 -0.18 13.76 -8.80
CA LYS A 11 -1.23 13.34 -9.74
C LYS A 11 -2.57 13.95 -9.35
N PHE A 12 -3.31 14.44 -10.34
CA PHE A 12 -4.68 14.86 -10.17
C PHE A 12 -5.52 14.61 -11.42
N THR A 13 -6.82 14.50 -11.23
CA THR A 13 -7.84 14.42 -12.27
C THR A 13 -9.05 15.26 -11.87
N CYS A 14 -9.72 15.85 -12.84
CA CYS A 14 -10.93 16.62 -12.62
C CYS A 14 -11.78 16.68 -13.90
N SER A 15 -13.08 16.92 -13.75
CA SER A 15 -13.98 17.19 -14.88
C SER A 15 -13.63 18.51 -15.59
N ALA A 16 -14.26 18.77 -16.73
CA ALA A 16 -14.07 20.02 -17.47
C ALA A 16 -14.29 21.26 -16.58
N LYS A 17 -13.58 22.35 -16.88
CA LYS A 17 -13.69 23.60 -16.13
C LYS A 17 -15.07 24.22 -16.28
N PHE A 18 -15.45 25.06 -15.31
CA PHE A 18 -16.68 25.86 -15.33
C PHE A 18 -17.97 25.02 -15.40
N ASN A 19 -17.98 23.84 -14.76
CA ASN A 19 -19.16 23.00 -14.67
C ASN A 19 -20.13 23.40 -13.55
N TYR A 20 -19.74 24.37 -12.72
CA TYR A 20 -20.64 25.11 -11.83
C TYR A 20 -20.17 26.56 -11.71
N THR A 21 -20.93 27.41 -11.02
CA THR A 21 -20.56 28.81 -10.76
C THR A 21 -20.52 29.08 -9.26
N ASP A 22 -19.74 30.08 -8.86
CA ASP A 22 -19.79 30.63 -7.51
C ASP A 22 -21.24 30.93 -7.07
N GLY A 23 -21.57 30.55 -5.84
CA GLY A 23 -22.89 30.75 -5.24
C GLY A 23 -24.01 29.84 -5.77
N SER A 24 -23.75 28.99 -6.77
CA SER A 24 -24.70 27.95 -7.19
C SER A 24 -24.96 26.94 -6.06
N PRO A 25 -26.11 26.24 -6.03
CA PRO A 25 -26.38 25.23 -5.02
C PRO A 25 -25.27 24.17 -4.92
N TYR A 26 -24.79 23.66 -6.05
CA TYR A 26 -23.65 22.72 -6.08
C TYR A 26 -22.35 23.38 -5.56
N GLY A 27 -22.05 24.61 -5.99
CA GLY A 27 -20.85 25.34 -5.53
C GLY A 27 -20.84 25.55 -4.01
N ASN A 28 -21.98 25.87 -3.41
CA ASN A 28 -22.12 26.01 -1.96
C ASN A 28 -21.90 24.65 -1.26
N ASN A 29 -22.46 23.57 -1.81
CA ASN A 29 -22.29 22.22 -1.26
C ASN A 29 -20.84 21.75 -1.34
N VAL A 30 -20.11 22.06 -2.42
CA VAL A 30 -18.66 21.77 -2.53
C VAL A 30 -17.86 22.58 -1.50
N ALA A 31 -18.17 23.86 -1.30
CA ALA A 31 -17.47 24.68 -0.30
C ALA A 31 -17.66 24.13 1.13
N GLU A 32 -18.89 23.74 1.49
CA GLU A 32 -19.20 23.11 2.77
C GLU A 32 -18.52 21.74 2.92
N LEU A 33 -18.53 20.92 1.85
CA LEU A 33 -17.88 19.62 1.81
C LEU A 33 -16.36 19.77 2.08
N LEU A 34 -15.69 20.66 1.36
CA LEU A 34 -14.25 20.89 1.52
C LEU A 34 -13.90 21.41 2.91
N SER A 35 -14.72 22.31 3.47
CA SER A 35 -14.58 22.79 4.85
C SER A 35 -14.69 21.63 5.87
N THR A 36 -15.65 20.73 5.65
CA THR A 36 -15.85 19.56 6.53
C THR A 36 -14.68 18.57 6.46
N LEU A 37 -14.19 18.28 5.25
CA LEU A 37 -13.11 17.32 5.03
C LEU A 37 -11.75 17.84 5.51
N THR A 38 -11.48 19.13 5.34
CA THR A 38 -10.16 19.73 5.62
C THR A 38 -10.10 20.54 6.91
N GLY A 39 -11.23 20.76 7.59
CA GLY A 39 -11.32 21.56 8.81
C GLY A 39 -10.46 21.01 9.97
N PRO A 40 -10.05 21.85 10.93
CA PRO A 40 -9.12 21.49 12.01
C PRO A 40 -9.52 20.23 12.78
N SER A 41 -8.53 19.50 13.28
CA SER A 41 -8.74 18.34 14.16
C SER A 41 -8.17 18.59 15.55
N THR A 42 -8.83 18.05 16.59
CA THR A 42 -8.45 18.24 18.00
C THR A 42 -7.47 17.17 18.52
N GLY A 43 -6.94 16.29 17.65
CA GLY A 43 -6.07 15.18 18.04
C GLY A 43 -4.92 14.96 17.06
N VAL A 44 -3.77 14.56 17.60
CA VAL A 44 -2.48 14.49 16.89
C VAL A 44 -2.50 13.51 15.70
N VAL A 45 -3.37 12.51 15.72
CA VAL A 45 -3.63 11.63 14.57
C VAL A 45 -5.08 11.16 14.65
N ASP A 46 -6.03 12.03 14.31
CA ASP A 46 -7.45 11.66 14.13
C ASP A 46 -7.59 10.66 12.97
N ASN A 47 -7.22 9.41 13.21
CA ASN A 47 -7.45 8.28 12.31
C ASN A 47 -6.80 8.45 10.91
N TRP A 48 -5.60 9.05 10.87
CA TRP A 48 -4.88 9.52 9.67
C TRP A 48 -5.71 10.46 8.78
N TRP A 49 -6.51 11.32 9.41
CA TRP A 49 -7.37 12.31 8.78
C TRP A 49 -8.39 11.73 7.80
N PHE A 50 -8.73 10.46 7.96
CA PHE A 50 -9.73 9.85 7.11
C PHE A 50 -11.11 10.41 7.46
N ARG A 51 -11.67 11.19 6.53
CA ARG A 51 -12.99 11.81 6.64
C ARG A 51 -13.76 11.58 5.36
N THR A 52 -15.06 11.33 5.50
CA THR A 52 -16.02 11.27 4.39
C THR A 52 -17.18 12.18 4.70
N ALA A 53 -17.75 12.83 3.70
CA ALA A 53 -18.93 13.65 3.86
C ALA A 53 -19.75 13.67 2.57
N THR A 54 -21.06 13.91 2.74
CA THR A 54 -22.00 14.16 1.65
C THR A 54 -22.83 15.38 2.04
N VAL A 55 -22.90 16.36 1.14
CA VAL A 55 -23.62 17.63 1.36
C VAL A 55 -24.68 17.82 0.29
N GLY A 56 -25.90 18.10 0.72
CA GLY A 56 -27.07 18.33 -0.14
C GLY A 56 -27.62 17.08 -0.82
N ASP A 57 -28.66 17.31 -1.63
CA ASP A 57 -29.41 16.28 -2.36
C ASP A 57 -29.28 16.45 -3.89
N ALA A 58 -29.57 15.37 -4.62
CA ALA A 58 -29.60 15.40 -6.08
C ALA A 58 -30.55 16.51 -6.59
N PRO A 59 -30.16 17.28 -7.62
CA PRO A 59 -28.99 17.11 -8.50
C PRO A 59 -27.73 17.88 -8.06
N ASN A 60 -27.72 18.44 -6.85
CA ASN A 60 -26.64 19.29 -6.35
C ASN A 60 -25.82 18.63 -5.24
N GLN A 61 -26.03 17.34 -4.99
CA GLN A 61 -25.28 16.59 -4.00
C GLN A 61 -23.78 16.62 -4.32
N ALA A 62 -22.95 16.78 -3.29
CA ALA A 62 -21.50 16.61 -3.39
C ALA A 62 -21.06 15.58 -2.35
N SER A 63 -20.38 14.52 -2.78
CA SER A 63 -19.76 13.52 -1.90
C SER A 63 -18.25 13.60 -1.98
N GLY A 64 -17.56 13.34 -0.88
CA GLY A 64 -16.10 13.39 -0.88
C GLY A 64 -15.43 12.68 0.27
N LEU A 65 -14.12 12.53 0.14
CA LEU A 65 -13.23 12.03 1.17
C LEU A 65 -11.90 12.78 1.19
N ALA A 66 -11.28 12.81 2.36
CA ALA A 66 -9.90 13.25 2.57
C ALA A 66 -9.19 12.23 3.46
N MET A 67 -7.88 12.03 3.24
CA MET A 67 -7.06 11.11 4.03
C MET A 67 -5.58 11.46 3.90
N CYS A 68 -4.78 11.13 4.91
CA CYS A 68 -3.33 11.01 4.81
C CYS A 68 -2.88 9.56 4.99
N PHE A 69 -1.83 9.16 4.28
CA PHE A 69 -1.20 7.86 4.49
C PHE A 69 -0.52 7.81 5.87
N ALA A 70 -0.37 6.60 6.38
CA ALA A 70 0.00 6.37 7.77
C ALA A 70 1.47 6.66 8.09
N ASP A 71 2.32 6.71 7.06
CA ASP A 71 3.77 6.90 7.12
C ASP A 71 4.20 8.37 6.86
N THR A 72 3.28 9.34 6.99
CA THR A 72 3.60 10.76 6.86
C THR A 72 4.69 11.17 7.86
N PRO A 73 5.65 12.03 7.45
CA PRO A 73 6.75 12.47 8.31
C PRO A 73 6.30 13.07 9.65
N ASP A 74 7.10 12.79 10.68
CA ASP A 74 7.15 13.48 11.97
C ASP A 74 5.95 13.39 12.91
N SER A 75 4.90 12.61 12.61
CA SER A 75 3.70 12.53 13.46
C SER A 75 3.16 13.93 13.83
N ASP A 76 3.46 14.94 13.01
CA ASP A 76 3.05 16.31 13.18
C ASP A 76 1.64 16.43 12.59
N PRO A 77 0.62 16.71 13.44
CA PRO A 77 -0.76 16.82 12.98
C PRO A 77 -0.96 17.96 11.99
N SER A 78 -0.07 18.95 11.98
CA SER A 78 -0.14 20.08 11.04
C SER A 78 0.23 19.67 9.62
N TYR A 79 1.04 18.62 9.44
CA TYR A 79 1.51 18.22 8.11
C TYR A 79 0.36 17.74 7.22
N CYS A 80 -0.48 16.85 7.75
CA CYS A 80 -1.64 16.36 7.00
C CYS A 80 -2.61 17.49 6.64
N HIS A 81 -2.90 18.38 7.59
CA HIS A 81 -3.75 19.55 7.36
C HIS A 81 -3.17 20.48 6.28
N ASN A 82 -1.87 20.79 6.36
CA ASN A 82 -1.17 21.61 5.37
C ASN A 82 -1.21 20.96 3.98
N CYS A 83 -1.07 19.64 3.92
CA CYS A 83 -1.14 18.88 2.67
C CYS A 83 -2.52 18.95 2.03
N LEU A 84 -3.59 18.72 2.81
CA LEU A 84 -4.96 18.78 2.32
C LEU A 84 -5.37 20.20 1.90
N THR A 85 -4.98 21.21 2.67
CA THR A 85 -5.26 22.62 2.34
C THR A 85 -4.46 23.10 1.13
N TYR A 86 -3.30 22.50 0.84
CA TYR A 86 -2.52 22.80 -0.37
C TYR A 86 -3.29 22.51 -1.66
N PHE A 87 -4.13 21.47 -1.70
CA PHE A 87 -4.98 21.19 -2.86
C PHE A 87 -5.93 22.36 -3.21
N MET A 88 -6.33 23.13 -2.20
CA MET A 88 -7.27 24.26 -2.36
C MET A 88 -6.57 25.59 -2.60
N THR A 89 -5.28 25.72 -2.27
CA THR A 89 -4.51 26.97 -2.41
C THR A 89 -3.53 26.96 -3.57
N SER A 90 -3.24 25.79 -4.13
CA SER A 90 -2.37 25.63 -5.30
C SER A 90 -2.95 26.32 -6.53
N ARG A 91 -2.27 27.38 -7.00
CA ARG A 91 -2.63 28.10 -8.23
C ARG A 91 -2.78 27.17 -9.43
N HIS A 92 -1.88 26.21 -9.57
CA HIS A 92 -1.90 25.26 -10.67
C HIS A 92 -3.20 24.43 -10.68
N LEU A 93 -3.61 23.93 -9.52
CA LEU A 93 -4.84 23.15 -9.40
C LEU A 93 -6.09 24.00 -9.57
N LEU A 94 -6.11 25.19 -8.96
CA LEU A 94 -7.21 26.14 -9.10
C LEU A 94 -7.42 26.54 -10.55
N GLU A 95 -6.34 26.75 -11.32
CA GLU A 95 -6.45 27.01 -12.74
C GLU A 95 -6.89 25.78 -13.53
N ALA A 96 -6.34 24.60 -13.24
CA ALA A 96 -6.59 23.37 -14.02
C ALA A 96 -7.99 22.78 -13.79
N CYS A 97 -8.49 22.85 -12.56
CA CYS A 97 -9.74 22.23 -12.11
C CYS A 97 -10.79 23.26 -11.69
N ASP A 98 -10.70 24.47 -12.27
CA ASP A 98 -11.58 25.58 -11.94
C ASP A 98 -13.06 25.18 -12.08
N HIS A 99 -13.81 25.29 -10.98
CA HIS A 99 -15.23 24.94 -10.92
C HIS A 99 -15.57 23.54 -11.47
N SER A 100 -14.75 22.54 -11.13
CA SER A 100 -14.93 21.16 -11.57
C SER A 100 -15.95 20.40 -10.71
N ARG A 101 -16.83 19.58 -11.32
CA ARG A 101 -17.77 18.74 -10.56
C ARG A 101 -17.12 17.49 -9.96
N THR A 102 -16.03 17.00 -10.55
CA THR A 102 -15.22 15.94 -9.97
C THR A 102 -13.79 16.40 -9.78
N PHE A 103 -13.18 15.98 -8.68
CA PHE A 103 -11.78 16.26 -8.37
C PHE A 103 -11.19 15.09 -7.62
N THR A 104 -9.96 14.73 -7.95
CA THR A 104 -9.19 13.72 -7.24
C THR A 104 -7.72 14.09 -7.35
N ALA A 105 -7.04 14.21 -6.22
CA ALA A 105 -5.61 14.51 -6.18
C ALA A 105 -4.90 13.69 -5.11
N VAL A 106 -3.63 13.40 -5.38
CA VAL A 106 -2.66 12.84 -4.43
C VAL A 106 -1.39 13.69 -4.46
N SER A 107 -0.71 13.80 -3.32
CA SER A 107 0.54 14.52 -3.17
C SER A 107 1.70 13.57 -2.88
N SER A 108 2.92 14.05 -3.11
CA SER A 108 4.17 13.38 -2.68
C SER A 108 4.25 13.20 -1.17
N ASP A 109 3.57 14.08 -0.44
CA ASP A 109 3.49 14.14 1.01
C ASP A 109 2.45 13.15 1.57
N GLY A 110 1.80 12.38 0.71
CA GLY A 110 0.94 11.28 1.10
C GLY A 110 -0.44 11.71 1.61
N CYS A 111 -1.04 12.76 1.04
CA CYS A 111 -2.45 13.07 1.27
C CYS A 111 -3.28 12.89 -0.01
N ILE A 112 -4.56 12.57 0.18
CA ILE A 112 -5.56 12.37 -0.87
C ILE A 112 -6.77 13.26 -0.59
N LEU A 113 -7.29 13.91 -1.63
CA LEU A 113 -8.58 14.59 -1.62
C LEU A 113 -9.39 14.17 -2.84
N ARG A 114 -10.64 13.75 -2.62
CA ARG A 114 -11.57 13.36 -3.69
C ARG A 114 -12.95 13.95 -3.43
N TYR A 115 -13.57 14.50 -4.46
CA TYR A 115 -15.00 14.81 -4.45
C TYR A 115 -15.62 14.59 -5.82
N ALA A 116 -16.92 14.34 -5.83
CA ALA A 116 -17.73 14.23 -7.04
C ALA A 116 -19.17 14.62 -6.75
N ASP A 117 -19.93 14.88 -7.81
CA ASP A 117 -21.35 15.14 -7.80
C ASP A 117 -22.22 13.87 -7.74
N GLU A 118 -21.60 12.71 -7.83
CA GLU A 118 -22.22 11.39 -7.71
C GLU A 118 -21.58 10.58 -6.57
N PRO A 119 -22.31 9.68 -5.90
CA PRO A 119 -21.74 8.80 -4.89
C PRO A 119 -20.67 7.86 -5.46
N PHE A 120 -19.46 7.88 -4.88
CA PHE A 120 -18.35 6.98 -5.25
C PHE A 120 -17.74 6.20 -4.08
N LEU A 121 -18.17 6.48 -2.84
CA LEU A 121 -17.64 5.85 -1.64
C LEU A 121 -17.88 4.34 -1.70
N GLY A 122 -16.86 3.56 -1.32
CA GLY A 122 -16.94 2.10 -1.34
C GLY A 122 -16.36 1.44 -2.58
N ALA A 123 -15.95 2.21 -3.58
CA ALA A 123 -15.31 1.72 -4.80
C ALA A 123 -13.94 2.38 -5.03
N ALA A 124 -12.98 1.58 -5.52
CA ALA A 124 -11.67 2.11 -5.85
C ALA A 124 -11.77 3.11 -7.02
N ALA A 125 -10.90 4.12 -7.03
CA ALA A 125 -10.73 4.96 -8.21
C ALA A 125 -10.28 4.10 -9.41
N GLY A 126 -10.91 4.27 -10.57
CA GLY A 126 -10.55 3.52 -11.78
C GLY A 126 -9.09 3.74 -12.24
N ASP A 127 -8.54 2.76 -12.96
CA ASP A 127 -7.09 2.56 -13.20
C ASP A 127 -6.42 3.54 -14.19
N SER A 128 -7.17 4.42 -14.85
CA SER A 128 -6.76 4.87 -16.19
C SER A 128 -5.54 5.81 -16.29
N SER A 129 -4.87 6.20 -15.19
CA SER A 129 -3.58 6.95 -15.19
C SER A 129 -3.14 7.51 -13.82
N GLY A 130 -3.91 7.27 -12.75
CA GLY A 130 -3.83 7.96 -11.46
C GLY A 130 -2.84 7.41 -10.43
N HIS A 131 -1.68 6.90 -10.86
CA HIS A 131 -0.68 6.35 -9.94
C HIS A 131 0.62 7.15 -9.97
N GLU A 132 1.21 7.32 -8.79
CA GLU A 132 2.54 7.87 -8.61
C GLU A 132 3.46 6.77 -8.09
N LEU A 133 4.49 6.45 -8.87
CA LEU A 133 5.58 5.58 -8.45
C LEU A 133 6.74 6.45 -7.97
N VAL A 134 6.93 6.49 -6.65
CA VAL A 134 8.05 7.17 -6.01
C VAL A 134 9.15 6.14 -5.73
N LYS A 135 10.37 6.48 -6.10
CA LYS A 135 11.54 5.62 -5.88
C LYS A 135 12.55 6.42 -5.11
N ASN A 136 13.08 5.84 -4.06
CA ASN A 136 14.23 6.40 -3.36
C ASN A 136 15.23 5.28 -3.19
N SER A 137 16.28 5.21 -4.01
CA SER A 137 17.31 4.18 -3.82
C SER A 137 18.64 4.47 -4.48
N LEU A 138 19.66 4.12 -3.69
CA LEU A 138 20.93 3.59 -4.16
C LEU A 138 20.63 2.28 -4.91
N VAL A 139 20.69 2.31 -6.24
CA VAL A 139 20.50 1.12 -7.07
C VAL A 139 21.61 0.12 -6.73
N ASN A 140 21.26 -1.01 -6.12
CA ASN A 140 22.20 -2.08 -5.86
C ASN A 140 21.75 -3.35 -6.58
N THR A 141 22.38 -3.59 -7.73
CA THR A 141 22.11 -4.74 -8.60
C THR A 141 22.46 -6.09 -7.96
N SER A 142 23.08 -6.11 -6.77
CA SER A 142 23.50 -7.34 -6.09
C SER A 142 22.41 -8.06 -5.30
N TYR A 143 21.24 -7.43 -5.08
CA TYR A 143 20.15 -8.04 -4.29
C TYR A 143 19.39 -9.16 -5.04
N GLY A 144 19.39 -9.15 -6.37
CA GLY A 144 18.99 -10.28 -7.20
C GLY A 144 17.56 -10.80 -6.99
N ALA A 145 17.35 -12.11 -7.18
CA ALA A 145 16.02 -12.75 -7.12
C ALA A 145 15.47 -12.90 -5.68
N ALA A 146 16.33 -13.10 -4.68
CA ALA A 146 15.90 -13.32 -3.31
C ALA A 146 15.15 -12.11 -2.72
N SER A 147 15.61 -10.89 -3.01
CA SER A 147 14.90 -9.68 -2.58
C SER A 147 13.57 -9.51 -3.33
N LEU A 148 13.53 -9.84 -4.62
CA LEU A 148 12.32 -9.79 -5.42
C LEU A 148 11.23 -10.74 -4.89
N ASP A 149 11.61 -11.97 -4.55
CA ASP A 149 10.70 -12.98 -4.01
C ASP A 149 10.22 -12.60 -2.61
N ALA A 150 11.13 -12.15 -1.73
CA ALA A 150 10.77 -11.65 -0.41
C ALA A 150 9.77 -10.48 -0.49
N ARG A 151 9.98 -9.56 -1.43
CA ARG A 151 9.08 -8.43 -1.66
C ARG A 151 7.71 -8.86 -2.15
N ARG A 152 7.65 -9.77 -3.13
CA ARG A 152 6.40 -10.29 -3.69
C ARG A 152 5.58 -11.00 -2.63
N ALA A 153 6.23 -11.87 -1.86
CA ALA A 153 5.59 -12.58 -0.75
C ALA A 153 5.06 -11.59 0.28
N LEU A 154 5.88 -10.64 0.72
CA LEU A 154 5.49 -9.66 1.73
C LEU A 154 4.34 -8.78 1.27
N LEU A 155 4.49 -8.07 0.14
CA LEU A 155 3.48 -7.10 -0.28
C LEU A 155 2.19 -7.78 -0.75
N GLY A 156 2.26 -8.99 -1.33
CA GLY A 156 1.07 -9.80 -1.62
C GLY A 156 0.30 -10.19 -0.35
N GLN A 157 1.01 -10.63 0.70
CA GLN A 157 0.39 -10.93 1.99
C GLN A 157 -0.23 -9.67 2.64
N LEU A 158 0.45 -8.54 2.55
CA LEU A 158 -0.04 -7.28 3.11
C LEU A 158 -1.27 -6.77 2.35
N ALA A 159 -1.36 -6.98 1.04
CA ALA A 159 -2.54 -6.62 0.26
C ALA A 159 -3.80 -7.33 0.77
N GLU A 160 -3.73 -8.65 0.94
CA GLU A 160 -4.85 -9.44 1.50
C GLU A 160 -5.18 -9.04 2.94
N LYS A 161 -4.15 -8.85 3.78
CA LYS A 161 -4.35 -8.46 5.18
C LYS A 161 -5.00 -7.08 5.30
N ALA A 162 -4.55 -6.10 4.53
CA ALA A 162 -5.13 -4.77 4.51
C ALA A 162 -6.59 -4.81 4.00
N GLY A 163 -6.88 -5.59 2.96
CA GLY A 163 -8.24 -5.78 2.47
C GLY A 163 -9.18 -6.36 3.53
N GLY A 164 -8.72 -7.33 4.33
CA GLY A 164 -9.49 -7.92 5.42
C GLY A 164 -9.61 -7.05 6.69
N ASP A 165 -8.73 -6.08 6.88
CA ASP A 165 -8.67 -5.25 8.08
C ASP A 165 -9.68 -4.08 8.02
N PRO A 166 -10.45 -3.80 9.09
CA PRO A 166 -11.38 -2.66 9.13
C PRO A 166 -10.71 -1.30 8.92
N MET A 167 -9.43 -1.15 9.27
CA MET A 167 -8.65 0.07 9.04
C MET A 167 -8.14 0.19 7.60
N ARG A 168 -8.30 -0.86 6.79
CA ARG A 168 -7.73 -1.01 5.44
C ARG A 168 -6.22 -0.84 5.43
N PHE A 169 -5.55 -1.44 6.40
CA PHE A 169 -4.14 -1.18 6.68
C PHE A 169 -3.41 -2.45 7.13
N ALA A 170 -2.16 -2.61 6.69
CA ALA A 170 -1.28 -3.65 7.18
C ALA A 170 0.20 -3.26 7.06
N THR A 171 0.99 -3.67 8.05
CA THR A 171 2.46 -3.68 8.00
C THR A 171 3.00 -5.07 8.27
N GLY A 172 4.24 -5.31 7.83
CA GLY A 172 4.93 -6.58 8.06
C GLY A 172 6.39 -6.53 7.65
N SER A 173 7.06 -7.65 7.85
CA SER A 173 8.46 -7.85 7.48
C SER A 173 8.70 -9.24 6.90
N GLN A 174 9.70 -9.36 6.04
CA GLN A 174 10.13 -10.62 5.44
C GLN A 174 11.66 -10.65 5.35
N GLY A 175 12.27 -11.60 6.04
CA GLY A 175 13.70 -11.82 6.01
C GLY A 175 14.15 -12.58 4.76
N PHE A 176 15.35 -12.28 4.28
CA PHE A 176 15.94 -12.93 3.11
C PHE A 176 17.48 -12.90 3.16
N MET A 177 18.11 -13.78 2.39
CA MET A 177 19.57 -13.91 2.32
C MET A 177 20.10 -13.41 0.98
N VAL A 178 21.13 -12.56 1.02
CA VAL A 178 21.87 -12.13 -0.17
C VAL A 178 23.34 -12.36 0.06
N ARG A 179 23.94 -13.26 -0.73
CA ARG A 179 25.38 -13.58 -0.70
C ARG A 179 25.90 -13.92 0.71
N GLY A 180 25.10 -14.60 1.52
CA GLY A 180 25.47 -14.98 2.89
C GLY A 180 25.19 -13.92 3.96
N VAL A 181 24.64 -12.77 3.58
CA VAL A 181 24.22 -11.71 4.50
C VAL A 181 22.70 -11.75 4.68
N TRP A 182 22.26 -11.64 5.94
CA TRP A 182 20.85 -11.55 6.29
C TRP A 182 20.35 -10.12 6.14
N HIS A 183 19.21 -9.97 5.48
CA HIS A 183 18.50 -8.71 5.29
C HIS A 183 17.04 -8.88 5.69
N VAL A 184 16.40 -7.77 6.05
CA VAL A 184 14.96 -7.74 6.37
C VAL A 184 14.27 -6.74 5.48
N MET A 185 13.23 -7.18 4.77
CA MET A 185 12.36 -6.28 4.04
C MET A 185 11.20 -5.87 4.92
N TYR A 186 10.89 -4.58 4.98
CA TYR A 186 9.70 -4.05 5.63
C TYR A 186 8.71 -3.55 4.58
N GLY A 187 7.43 -3.71 4.87
CA GLY A 187 6.35 -3.37 3.93
C GLY A 187 5.15 -2.76 4.64
N MET A 188 4.43 -1.93 3.88
CA MET A 188 3.18 -1.32 4.29
C MET A 188 2.19 -1.34 3.12
N ALA A 189 0.93 -1.64 3.43
CA ALA A 189 -0.21 -1.57 2.53
C ALA A 189 -1.34 -0.80 3.20
N GLN A 190 -1.95 0.14 2.46
CA GLN A 190 -3.03 0.96 2.95
C GLN A 190 -4.04 1.27 1.85
N CYS A 191 -5.33 1.29 2.17
CA CYS A 191 -6.37 1.86 1.32
C CYS A 191 -7.09 3.01 2.01
N THR A 192 -7.84 3.79 1.22
CA THR A 192 -8.89 4.64 1.77
C THR A 192 -9.93 3.75 2.46
N ARG A 193 -10.38 4.18 3.64
CA ARG A 193 -11.20 3.32 4.52
C ARG A 193 -12.65 3.21 4.08
N ASP A 194 -13.07 3.99 3.08
CA ASP A 194 -14.38 3.86 2.47
C ASP A 194 -14.53 2.55 1.69
N LEU A 195 -13.42 1.98 1.19
CA LEU A 195 -13.45 0.81 0.31
C LEU A 195 -14.01 -0.45 0.99
N HIS A 196 -14.76 -1.22 0.21
CA HIS A 196 -15.02 -2.62 0.51
C HIS A 196 -13.72 -3.44 0.53
N ALA A 197 -13.75 -4.59 1.22
CA ALA A 197 -12.57 -5.44 1.37
C ALA A 197 -11.98 -5.86 0.02
N SER A 198 -12.82 -6.31 -0.91
CA SER A 198 -12.42 -6.73 -2.26
C SER A 198 -11.85 -5.56 -3.09
N GLU A 199 -12.43 -4.38 -2.96
CA GLU A 199 -11.96 -3.17 -3.66
C GLU A 199 -10.58 -2.75 -3.15
N CYS A 200 -10.33 -2.85 -1.85
CA CYS A 200 -9.02 -2.58 -1.27
C CYS A 200 -7.97 -3.60 -1.73
N THR A 201 -8.28 -4.91 -1.65
CA THR A 201 -7.36 -5.95 -2.13
C THR A 201 -7.06 -5.76 -3.63
N GLY A 202 -8.08 -5.54 -4.45
CA GLY A 202 -7.94 -5.32 -5.90
C GLY A 202 -7.03 -4.12 -6.19
N CYS A 203 -7.30 -2.97 -5.57
CA CYS A 203 -6.49 -1.77 -5.74
C CYS A 203 -5.01 -2.02 -5.39
N LEU A 204 -4.74 -2.70 -4.27
CA LEU A 204 -3.38 -3.02 -3.85
C LEU A 204 -2.70 -4.00 -4.81
N VAL A 205 -3.42 -4.98 -5.36
CA VAL A 205 -2.90 -5.90 -6.38
C VAL A 205 -2.57 -5.15 -7.68
N ASP A 206 -3.37 -4.18 -8.08
CA ASP A 206 -3.09 -3.35 -9.25
C ASP A 206 -1.81 -2.53 -9.05
N LEU A 207 -1.61 -1.96 -7.85
CA LEU A 207 -0.36 -1.27 -7.51
C LEU A 207 0.86 -2.20 -7.51
N LEU A 208 0.71 -3.47 -7.13
CA LEU A 208 1.78 -4.46 -7.29
C LEU A 208 2.14 -4.64 -8.76
N ALA A 209 1.13 -4.74 -9.65
CA ALA A 209 1.37 -4.85 -11.08
C ALA A 209 2.09 -3.62 -11.64
N VAL A 210 1.72 -2.41 -11.21
CA VAL A 210 2.44 -1.17 -11.55
C VAL A 210 3.88 -1.24 -11.06
N MET A 211 4.10 -1.62 -9.80
CA MET A 211 5.44 -1.69 -9.19
C MET A 211 6.36 -2.67 -9.93
N TYR A 212 5.85 -3.82 -10.37
CA TYR A 212 6.66 -4.86 -11.03
C TYR A 212 6.81 -4.69 -12.55
N ARG A 213 6.00 -3.83 -13.19
CA ARG A 213 6.21 -3.45 -14.60
C ARG A 213 7.49 -2.61 -14.77
N ASP A 214 7.90 -1.90 -13.74
CA ASP A 214 9.10 -1.07 -13.76
C ASP A 214 10.34 -1.84 -13.29
N VAL A 215 11.19 -2.21 -14.24
CA VAL A 215 12.43 -2.98 -13.99
C VAL A 215 13.41 -2.21 -13.09
N SER A 216 13.32 -0.88 -13.00
CA SER A 216 14.19 -0.14 -12.08
C SER A 216 13.78 -0.38 -10.61
N VAL A 217 12.52 -0.73 -10.35
CA VAL A 217 12.03 -1.05 -9.00
C VAL A 217 12.56 -2.39 -8.54
N THR A 218 12.84 -3.36 -9.44
CA THR A 218 13.41 -4.66 -9.03
C THR A 218 14.78 -4.55 -8.36
N ASN A 219 15.51 -3.45 -8.58
CA ASN A 219 16.85 -3.23 -8.01
C ASN A 219 16.89 -2.15 -6.93
N SER A 220 15.72 -1.67 -6.48
CA SER A 220 15.57 -0.56 -5.53
C SER A 220 15.50 -1.11 -4.10
N THR A 221 16.23 -0.50 -3.16
CA THR A 221 16.14 -0.79 -1.71
C THR A 221 14.87 -0.28 -1.08
N GLU A 222 14.23 0.69 -1.71
CA GLU A 222 12.99 1.29 -1.26
C GLU A 222 12.22 1.78 -2.49
N ALA A 223 10.92 1.57 -2.49
CA ALA A 223 10.01 2.21 -3.43
C ALA A 223 8.61 2.25 -2.84
N SER A 224 7.79 3.17 -3.35
CA SER A 224 6.39 3.26 -3.01
C SER A 224 5.54 3.58 -4.25
N VAL A 225 4.32 3.07 -4.28
CA VAL A 225 3.34 3.40 -5.31
C VAL A 225 2.08 3.88 -4.64
N MET A 226 1.67 5.10 -4.94
CA MET A 226 0.42 5.71 -4.47
C MET A 226 -0.57 5.76 -5.62
N GLY A 227 -1.78 5.28 -5.39
CA GLY A 227 -2.93 5.58 -6.22
C GLY A 227 -3.89 6.52 -5.50
N PHE A 228 -5.00 6.84 -6.15
CA PHE A 228 -6.06 7.65 -5.54
C PHE A 228 -6.88 6.93 -4.46
N SER A 229 -6.65 5.63 -4.24
CA SER A 229 -7.40 4.85 -3.24
C SER A 229 -6.55 3.89 -2.43
N CYS A 230 -5.31 3.63 -2.82
CA CYS A 230 -4.44 2.69 -2.13
C CYS A 230 -2.97 3.07 -2.28
N TYR A 231 -2.15 2.46 -1.43
CA TYR A 231 -0.73 2.75 -1.29
C TYR A 231 0.04 1.52 -0.88
N LEU A 232 1.18 1.33 -1.53
CA LEU A 232 2.17 0.31 -1.18
C LEU A 232 3.53 0.96 -0.98
N ARG A 233 4.23 0.55 0.06
CA ARG A 233 5.62 0.91 0.31
C ARG A 233 6.41 -0.31 0.75
N TYR A 234 7.66 -0.39 0.32
CA TYR A 234 8.64 -1.26 0.95
C TYR A 234 9.97 -0.54 1.12
N GLN A 235 10.75 -0.98 2.09
CA GLN A 235 12.14 -0.59 2.26
C GLN A 235 12.94 -1.72 2.92
N MET A 236 14.24 -1.81 2.61
CA MET A 236 15.15 -2.81 3.18
C MET A 236 15.82 -2.29 4.46
N ASP A 237 16.00 -3.19 5.42
CA ASP A 237 16.77 -3.09 6.67
C ASP A 237 16.36 -2.01 7.68
N GLU A 238 15.59 -1.00 7.26
CA GLU A 238 15.01 0.02 8.14
C GLU A 238 13.50 -0.19 8.28
N PRO A 239 12.92 -0.25 9.49
CA PRO A 239 11.48 -0.32 9.67
C PRO A 239 10.76 0.94 9.16
N ILE A 240 9.57 0.76 8.58
CA ILE A 240 8.67 1.86 8.23
C ILE A 240 8.03 2.37 9.52
N ASN A 241 8.26 3.64 9.84
CA ASN A 241 7.65 4.28 11.01
C ASN A 241 6.22 4.71 10.68
N VAL A 242 5.26 4.30 11.51
CA VAL A 242 3.84 4.61 11.36
C VAL A 242 3.37 5.24 12.66
N ALA A 243 2.86 6.46 12.56
CA ALA A 243 2.43 7.22 13.73
C ALA A 243 1.33 6.46 14.50
N GLY A 244 1.54 6.27 15.81
CA GLY A 244 0.58 5.59 16.68
C GLY A 244 0.60 4.05 16.60
N MET A 245 1.57 3.44 15.91
CA MET A 245 1.70 1.98 15.82
C MET A 245 3.06 1.47 16.28
N ALA A 246 3.07 0.25 16.80
CA ALA A 246 4.32 -0.46 17.08
C ALA A 246 4.99 -0.88 15.77
N LEU A 247 6.33 -0.86 15.75
CA LEU A 247 7.09 -1.34 14.61
C LEU A 247 6.83 -2.84 14.37
N PRO A 248 6.77 -3.28 13.10
CA PRO A 248 6.69 -4.71 12.80
C PRO A 248 7.92 -5.42 13.37
N PRO A 249 7.76 -6.63 13.95
CA PRO A 249 8.88 -7.37 14.50
C PRO A 249 9.91 -7.65 13.41
N SER A 250 11.19 -7.48 13.72
CA SER A 250 12.26 -7.92 12.82
C SER A 250 12.27 -9.45 12.78
N GLN A 251 12.40 -10.04 11.59
CA GLN A 251 12.57 -11.49 11.47
C GLN A 251 14.05 -11.85 11.74
N PRO A 252 14.33 -12.75 12.70
CA PRO A 252 15.69 -13.19 12.97
C PRO A 252 16.22 -14.07 11.82
N PRO A 253 17.55 -14.10 11.60
CA PRO A 253 18.14 -15.00 10.61
C PRO A 253 17.81 -16.46 10.95
N PRO A 254 17.58 -17.31 9.94
CA PRO A 254 17.41 -18.75 10.16
C PRO A 254 18.66 -19.31 10.85
N PRO A 255 18.51 -20.31 11.74
CA PRO A 255 19.65 -20.95 12.39
C PRO A 255 20.67 -21.43 11.36
N ALA A 256 21.94 -21.12 11.57
CA ALA A 256 23.01 -21.61 10.71
C ALA A 256 22.99 -23.14 10.72
N THR A 257 22.76 -23.75 9.56
CA THR A 257 22.97 -25.19 9.39
C THR A 257 24.47 -25.46 9.44
N HIS A 258 25.01 -25.70 10.63
CA HIS A 258 26.36 -26.24 10.75
C HIS A 258 26.36 -27.64 10.12
N PRO A 259 27.24 -27.94 9.15
CA PRO A 259 27.47 -29.32 8.76
C PRO A 259 28.06 -30.02 9.98
N THR A 260 27.26 -30.86 10.64
CA THR A 260 27.75 -31.73 11.71
C THR A 260 28.55 -32.86 11.05
N GLY A 261 29.79 -32.55 10.70
CA GLY A 261 30.69 -33.46 10.01
C GLY A 261 32.00 -33.61 10.78
N SER A 262 32.02 -34.52 11.74
CA SER A 262 33.15 -35.41 12.08
C SER A 262 32.77 -36.32 13.25
N ALA A 263 32.00 -37.37 12.98
CA ALA A 263 32.01 -38.54 13.84
C ALA A 263 33.24 -39.38 13.45
N SER A 264 34.28 -39.32 14.28
CA SER A 264 35.38 -40.29 14.28
C SER A 264 34.86 -41.61 14.87
N PRO A 265 35.33 -42.79 14.42
CA PRO A 265 34.61 -44.05 14.59
C PRO A 265 34.72 -44.55 16.04
N SER A 266 33.59 -44.71 16.72
CA SER A 266 33.51 -45.44 17.99
C SER A 266 33.07 -46.88 17.75
N THR A 267 33.89 -47.75 18.30
CA THR A 267 33.84 -49.21 18.30
C THR A 267 32.57 -49.76 18.95
N GLY A 268 31.94 -50.74 18.28
CA GLY A 268 31.25 -51.85 18.94
C GLY A 268 29.84 -51.59 19.48
N GLY A 269 28.82 -51.94 18.69
CA GLY A 269 27.44 -52.12 19.16
C GLY A 269 26.65 -53.00 18.18
N LYS A 270 26.16 -54.14 18.65
CA LYS A 270 25.62 -55.25 17.84
C LYS A 270 24.39 -54.84 17.02
N MET A 271 24.44 -55.14 15.71
CA MET A 271 23.29 -55.08 14.80
C MET A 271 22.18 -56.03 15.27
N THR A 272 20.98 -55.49 15.49
CA THR A 272 19.75 -56.28 15.54
C THR A 272 18.92 -55.92 14.31
N THR A 273 18.90 -56.82 13.34
CA THR A 273 18.21 -56.67 12.05
C THR A 273 16.70 -56.86 12.25
N VAL A 274 15.91 -55.82 11.98
CA VAL A 274 14.44 -55.93 11.86
C VAL A 274 14.11 -56.02 10.38
N LEU A 275 13.63 -57.19 9.94
CA LEU A 275 13.15 -57.45 8.58
C LEU A 275 11.72 -56.92 8.46
N ILE A 276 11.50 -55.92 7.62
CA ILE A 276 10.16 -55.45 7.22
C ILE A 276 9.85 -56.05 5.85
N ALA A 277 8.88 -56.97 5.78
CA ALA A 277 8.41 -57.57 4.55
C ALA A 277 7.47 -56.60 3.82
N ALA A 278 7.82 -56.20 2.60
CA ALA A 278 6.95 -55.43 1.71
C ALA A 278 6.09 -56.39 0.87
N ALA A 279 4.77 -56.34 1.04
CA ALA A 279 3.83 -57.06 0.19
C ALA A 279 3.55 -56.24 -1.08
N ALA A 280 3.92 -56.80 -2.25
CA ALA A 280 3.58 -56.23 -3.55
C ALA A 280 2.16 -56.67 -3.96
N VAL A 281 1.24 -55.71 -4.06
CA VAL A 281 -0.10 -55.93 -4.62
C VAL A 281 -0.01 -55.71 -6.13
N THR A 282 -0.15 -56.78 -6.90
CA THR A 282 -0.23 -56.75 -8.37
C THR A 282 -1.69 -56.61 -8.78
N LEU A 283 -2.02 -55.49 -9.44
CA LEU A 283 -3.34 -55.27 -10.04
C LEU A 283 -3.40 -56.00 -11.39
N LEU A 284 -4.21 -57.07 -11.47
CA LEU A 284 -4.55 -57.74 -12.73
C LEU A 284 -5.73 -57.03 -13.38
N ILE A 285 -5.48 -56.35 -14.51
CA ILE A 285 -6.52 -55.81 -15.38
C ILE A 285 -6.92 -56.92 -16.36
N THR A 286 -8.09 -57.54 -16.17
CA THR A 286 -8.68 -58.40 -17.19
C THR A 286 -9.60 -57.57 -18.08
N ALA A 287 -9.14 -57.32 -19.30
CA ALA A 287 -9.97 -56.86 -20.40
C ALA A 287 -10.91 -58.01 -20.83
N THR A 288 -12.21 -57.72 -20.94
CA THR A 288 -13.12 -58.48 -21.81
C THR A 288 -13.92 -57.49 -22.64
N GLY A 289 -13.67 -57.49 -23.94
CA GLY A 289 -14.63 -57.04 -24.93
C GLY A 289 -15.45 -58.24 -25.38
N VAL A 290 -16.76 -58.06 -25.52
CA VAL A 290 -17.54 -57.95 -26.76
C VAL A 290 -18.89 -57.36 -26.35
#